data_AF-A0A1X7SQM8-F1
#
_entry.id   AF-A0A1X7SQM8-F1
#
_cell.length_a   1.000
_cell.length_b   1.000
_cell.length_c   1.000
_cell.angle_alpha   90.00
_cell.angle_beta   90.00
_cell.angle_gamma   90.00
#
_symmetry.space_group_name_H-M   'P 1'
#
loop_
_entity.id
_entity.type
_entity.pdbx_description
1 polymer ?
#
loop_
_entity_poly.entity_id
_entity_poly.type
_entity_poly.pdbx_seq_one_letter_code
_entity_poly.pdbx_strand_id
1 'polypeptide(L)' 'MANVYEALDNKSCVDCIYLDFRKAFDSVPHNKLLLKLWKSGIVGPLWDWLHVYLSERRQCVVVNGTTSSFLK' A
#
# COMPACT_ATOMS: atom_id res chain seq x y z
N MET A 1 19.35 3.43 -23.37
CA MET A 1 19.48 2.83 -22.03
C MET A 1 19.35 1.34 -22.23
N ALA A 2 20.38 0.55 -21.93
CA ALA A 2 20.29 -0.90 -22.07
C ALA A 2 19.19 -1.40 -21.13
N ASN A 3 18.27 -2.19 -21.66
CA ASN A 3 17.23 -2.82 -20.86
C ASN A 3 17.90 -3.86 -19.93
N VAL A 4 17.46 -3.96 -18.68
CA VAL A 4 18.00 -4.94 -17.71
C VAL A 4 17.94 -6.35 -18.29
N TYR A 5 16.88 -6.67 -19.05
CA TYR A 5 16.75 -7.95 -19.74
C TYR A 5 17.85 -8.17 -20.80
N GLU A 6 18.19 -7.15 -21.58
CA GLU A 6 19.23 -7.23 -22.61
C GLU A 6 20.64 -7.33 -22.02
N ALA A 7 20.89 -6.66 -20.89
CA ALA A 7 22.15 -6.79 -20.16
C ALA A 7 22.32 -8.20 -19.56
N LEU A 8 21.23 -8.80 -19.06
CA LEU A 8 21.22 -10.17 -18.57
C LEU A 8 21.49 -11.18 -19.70
N ASP A 9 20.81 -11.03 -20.85
CA ASP A 9 21.00 -11.88 -22.03
C ASP A 9 22.45 -11.82 -22.56
N ASN A 10 23.05 -10.63 -22.51
CA ASN A 10 24.44 -10.39 -22.92
C ASN A 10 25.47 -10.68 -21.83
N LYS A 11 25.07 -11.30 -20.71
CA LYS A 11 25.95 -11.61 -19.55
C LYS A 11 26.75 -10.40 -19.04
N SER A 12 26.19 -9.21 -19.22
CA SER A 12 26.76 -7.98 -18.71
C SER A 12 26.53 -7.88 -17.21
N CYS A 13 27.41 -7.17 -16.50
CA CYS A 13 27.25 -6.96 -15.06
C CYS A 13 26.02 -6.07 -14.81
N VAL A 14 25.15 -6.51 -13.90
CA VAL A 14 23.95 -5.78 -13.47
C VAL A 14 23.93 -5.75 -11.95
N ASP A 15 23.91 -4.54 -11.40
CA ASP A 15 23.70 -4.34 -9.96
C ASP A 15 22.21 -4.20 -9.66
N CYS A 16 21.77 -4.80 -8.56
CA CYS A 16 20.39 -4.71 -8.09
C CYS A 16 20.36 -4.26 -6.63
N ILE A 17 19.42 -3.36 -6.32
CA ILE A 17 19.12 -2.93 -4.95
C ILE A 17 17.71 -3.40 -4.63
N TYR A 18 17.59 -4.26 -3.61
CA TYR A 18 16.32 -4.70 -3.08
C TYR A 18 15.97 -3.88 -1.83
N LEU A 19 14.73 -3.36 -1.80
CA LEU A 19 14.20 -2.61 -0.66
C LEU A 19 13.02 -3.36 -0.07
N ASP A 20 13.08 -3.65 1.22
CA ASP A 20 11.97 -4.22 1.99
C ASP A 20 11.40 -3.16 2.95
N PHE A 21 10.15 -2.79 2.73
CA PHE A 21 9.46 -1.80 3.56
C PHE A 21 8.69 -2.50 4.67
N ARG A 22 9.14 -2.29 5.91
CA ARG A 22 8.40 -2.74 7.09
C ARG A 22 7.02 -2.10 7.13
N LYS A 23 5.98 -2.92 7.36
CA LYS A 23 4.60 -2.46 7.61
C LYS A 23 4.11 -1.47 6.55
N ALA A 24 4.15 -1.89 5.28
CA ALA A 24 3.77 -1.03 4.16
C ALA A 24 2.39 -0.38 4.32
N PHE A 25 1.39 -1.10 4.83
CA PHE A 25 0.05 -0.54 5.06
C PHE A 25 0.01 0.46 6.21
N ASP A 26 0.63 0.15 7.35
CA ASP A 26 0.66 1.06 8.51
C ASP A 26 1.46 2.34 8.24
N SER A 27 2.45 2.27 7.34
CA SER A 27 3.41 3.35 7.10
C SER A 27 3.01 4.29 5.97
N VAL A 28 2.04 3.93 5.13
CA VAL A 28 1.59 4.77 4.02
C VAL A 28 0.77 5.94 4.54
N PRO A 29 1.12 7.21 4.21
CA PRO A 29 0.31 8.35 4.64
C PRO A 29 -1.04 8.36 3.92
N HIS A 30 -2.13 8.10 4.65
CA HIS A 30 -3.47 7.92 4.08
C HIS A 30 -3.95 9.12 3.24
N ASN A 31 -3.70 10.36 3.70
CA ASN A 31 -4.07 11.57 2.94
C ASN A 31 -3.36 11.65 1.57
N LYS A 32 -2.08 11.25 1.51
CA LYS A 32 -1.32 11.23 0.25
C LYS A 32 -1.81 10.11 -0.66
N LEU A 33 -2.17 8.95 -0.09
CA LEU A 33 -2.76 7.84 -0.83
C LEU A 33 -4.08 8.26 -1.47
N LEU A 34 -5.00 8.84 -0.70
CA LEU A 34 -6.30 9.31 -1.18
C LEU A 34 -6.18 10.36 -2.29
N LEU A 35 -5.24 11.30 -2.16
CA LEU A 35 -4.95 12.29 -3.21
C LEU A 35 -4.44 11.63 -4.50
N LYS A 36 -3.56 10.62 -4.38
CA LYS A 36 -3.06 9.88 -5.55
C LYS A 36 -4.19 9.12 -6.24
N LEU A 37 -5.04 8.43 -5.48
CA LEU A 37 -6.18 7.68 -6.02
C LEU A 37 -7.13 8.60 -6.78
N TRP A 38 -7.45 9.78 -6.23
CA TRP A 38 -8.25 10.80 -6.92
C TRP A 38 -7.62 11.21 -8.26
N LYS A 39 -6.32 11.55 -8.25
CA LYS A 39 -5.58 11.94 -9.46
C LYS A 39 -5.47 10.82 -10.49
N SER A 40 -5.51 9.56 -10.06
CA SER A 40 -5.53 8.37 -10.93
C SER A 40 -6.94 8.05 -11.47
N GLY A 41 -7.95 8.87 -11.16
CA GLY A 41 -9.31 8.72 -11.67
C GLY A 41 -10.25 7.92 -10.78
N ILE A 42 -9.82 7.50 -9.58
CA ILE A 42 -10.71 6.90 -8.59
C ILE A 42 -11.40 8.03 -7.83
N VAL A 43 -12.64 8.32 -8.21
CA VAL A 43 -13.45 9.45 -7.70
C VAL A 43 -14.86 9.01 -7.35
N GLY A 44 -15.68 9.92 -6.80
CA GLY A 44 -17.09 9.66 -6.48
C GLY A 44 -17.27 8.65 -5.34
N PRO A 45 -18.34 7.84 -5.35
CA PRO A 45 -18.70 6.98 -4.21
C PRO A 45 -17.61 6.02 -3.76
N LEU A 46 -16.79 5.52 -4.69
CA LEU A 46 -15.67 4.64 -4.37
C LEU A 46 -14.57 5.39 -3.60
N TRP A 47 -14.27 6.63 -4.01
CA TRP A 47 -13.30 7.45 -3.29
C TRP A 47 -13.81 7.84 -1.90
N ASP A 48 -15.10 8.20 -1.79
CA ASP A 48 -15.72 8.52 -0.50
C ASP A 48 -15.67 7.33 0.46
N TRP A 49 -15.95 6.12 -0.05
CA TRP A 49 -15.83 4.88 0.72
C TRP A 49 -14.39 4.63 1.18
N LEU A 50 -13.40 4.82 0.29
CA LEU A 50 -11.98 4.68 0.64
C LEU A 50 -11.53 5.73 1.67
N HIS A 51 -12.03 6.97 1.54
CA HIS A 51 -11.75 8.04 2.49
C HIS A 51 -12.26 7.68 3.89
N VAL A 52 -13.52 7.24 4.01
CA VAL A 52 -14.08 6.81 5.30
C VAL A 52 -13.34 5.58 5.85
N TYR A 53 -13.03 4.61 4.98
CA TYR A 53 -12.32 3.40 5.35
C TYR A 53 -10.91 3.67 5.90
N LEU A 54 -10.18 4.64 5.34
CA LEU A 54 -8.81 4.94 5.75
C LEU A 54 -8.70 5.95 6.90
N SER A 55 -9.74 6.74 7.19
CA SER A 55 -9.69 7.81 8.20
C SER A 55 -10.37 7.46 9.52
N GLU A 56 -11.44 6.67 9.51
CA GLU A 56 -12.30 6.45 10.69
C GLU A 56 -12.52 4.97 11.02
N ARG A 57 -11.59 4.11 10.62
CA ARG A 57 -11.67 2.68 10.93
C ARG A 57 -11.37 2.45 12.41
N ARG A 58 -12.25 1.68 13.04
CA ARG A 58 -11.93 0.98 14.29
C ARG A 58 -11.85 -0.50 14.01
N GLN A 59 -10.92 -1.18 14.64
CA GLN A 59 -10.68 -2.61 14.48
C GLN A 59 -10.72 -3.33 15.82
N CYS A 60 -11.29 -4.52 15.82
CA CYS A 60 -11.15 -5.50 16.89
C CYS A 60 -10.83 -6.86 16.25
N VAL A 61 -10.29 -7.77 17.03
CA VAL A 61 -10.02 -9.14 16.59
C VAL A 61 -10.78 -10.12 17.47
N VAL A 62 -11.17 -11.25 16.88
CA VAL A 62 -11.76 -12.37 17.61
C VAL A 62 -10.81 -13.56 17.52
N VAL A 63 -10.38 -14.07 18.66
CA VAL A 63 -9.50 -15.24 18.75
C VAL A 63 -10.12 -16.22 19.74
N ASN A 64 -10.35 -17.46 19.32
CA ASN A 64 -10.96 -18.51 20.15
C ASN A 64 -12.27 -18.06 20.84
N GLY A 65 -13.13 -17.35 20.10
CA GLY A 65 -14.40 -16.83 20.61
C GLY A 65 -14.28 -15.61 21.54
N THR A 66 -13.07 -15.14 21.83
CA THR A 66 -12.84 -13.94 22.66
C THR A 66 -12.58 -12.73 21.77
N THR A 67 -13.32 -11.64 21.98
CA THR A 67 -13.22 -10.41 21.20
C THR A 67 -12.37 -9.38 21.93
N SER A 68 -11.42 -8.75 21.23
CA SER A 68 -10.64 -7.65 21.79
C SER A 68 -11.47 -6.37 21.91
N SER A 69 -10.98 -5.40 22.68
CA SER A 69 -11.49 -4.03 22.58
C SER A 69 -11.29 -3.48 21.16
N PHE A 70 -12.11 -2.49 20.79
CA PHE A 70 -11.91 -1.74 19.56
C PHE A 70 -10.74 -0.79 19.71
N LEU A 71 -9.80 -0.86 18.78
CA LEU A 71 -8.72 0.09 18.59
C LEU A 71 -9.06 1.02 17.42
N LYS A 72 -8.65 2.28 17.52
CA LYS A 72 -8.59 3.17 16.37
C LYS A 72 -7.32 2.89 15.57
#